data_AF-A0A8J2EEE8-F1
#
_entry.id   AF-A0A8J2EEE8-F1
#
_cell.length_a   1.000
_cell.length_b   1.000
_cell.length_c   1.000
_cell.angle_alpha   90.00
_cell.angle_beta   90.00
_cell.angle_gamma   90.00
#
_symmetry.space_group_name_H-M   'P 1'
#
loop_
_entity.id
_entity.type
_entity.pdbx_description
1 polymer ?
#
loop_
_entity_poly.entity_id
_entity_poly.type
_entity_poly.pdbx_seq_one_letter_code
_entity_poly.pdbx_strand_id
1 'polypeptide(L)'
;MVIPLPSVGVSPYPTQKALAFRNTFFVLATLMALSSAVQMFMLLEIMHGFMTGLIAFCGYFCLRESSVDMQCLMSWGIICFINGILEVVQFIDRIVHLPPGIHIFGASNGFEGNFVSAVLIGGMLSMLTVSIMVYQIYNDQNASSGGDDRNSGRGGGGGSYTSQLYGTLPTAPSPVTQSFMPFQGKGNTLGV
;
A
#
# COMPACT_ATOMS: atom_id res chain seq x y z
N MET A 1 -10.84 -17.09 17.06
CA MET A 1 -11.41 -15.84 17.60
C MET A 1 -10.99 -14.71 16.69
N VAL A 2 -11.94 -14.06 16.03
CA VAL A 2 -11.69 -12.89 15.18
C VAL A 2 -11.61 -11.69 16.11
N ILE A 3 -10.43 -11.14 16.31
CA ILE A 3 -10.28 -9.84 16.99
C ILE A 3 -10.76 -8.80 15.97
N PRO A 4 -11.85 -8.04 16.25
CA PRO A 4 -12.29 -7.00 15.34
C PRO A 4 -11.18 -5.95 15.26
N LEU A 5 -10.53 -5.88 14.10
CA LEU A 5 -9.60 -4.80 13.80
C LEU A 5 -10.42 -3.49 13.75
N PRO A 6 -9.86 -2.37 14.27
CA PRO A 6 -10.56 -1.09 14.21
C PRO A 6 -10.96 -0.81 12.77
N SER A 7 -12.22 -0.45 12.56
CA SER A 7 -12.70 -0.02 11.24
C SER A 7 -12.01 1.30 10.92
N VAL A 8 -10.90 1.22 10.20
CA VAL A 8 -10.29 2.38 9.59
C VAL A 8 -11.31 2.87 8.57
N GLY A 9 -11.80 4.10 8.70
CA GLY A 9 -12.80 4.72 7.82
C GLY A 9 -12.25 4.99 6.42
N VAL A 10 -11.64 3.99 5.81
CA VAL A 10 -10.96 4.04 4.54
C VAL A 10 -11.97 3.71 3.46
N SER A 11 -12.03 4.55 2.44
CA SER A 11 -12.84 4.31 1.25
C SER A 11 -12.45 2.95 0.63
N PRO A 12 -13.42 2.08 0.30
CA PRO A 12 -13.13 0.79 -0.34
C PRO A 12 -12.61 0.95 -1.77
N TYR A 13 -12.69 2.17 -2.34
CA TYR A 13 -12.26 2.44 -3.70
C TYR A 13 -10.76 2.73 -3.79
N PRO A 14 -10.04 2.14 -4.76
CA PRO A 14 -8.62 2.34 -4.90
C PRO A 14 -8.29 3.77 -5.39
N THR A 15 -7.46 4.48 -4.64
CA THR A 15 -6.89 5.78 -5.01
C THR A 15 -5.93 5.65 -6.19
N GLN A 16 -5.87 6.66 -7.06
CA GLN A 16 -4.98 6.66 -8.23
C GLN A 16 -3.50 6.42 -7.85
N LYS A 17 -3.03 6.95 -6.71
CA LYS A 17 -1.68 6.69 -6.20
C LYS A 17 -1.43 5.22 -5.87
N ALA A 18 -2.40 4.52 -5.29
CA ALA A 18 -2.24 3.10 -4.98
C ALA A 18 -2.12 2.25 -6.26
N LEU A 19 -2.87 2.62 -7.31
CA LEU A 19 -2.75 1.98 -8.62
C LEU A 19 -1.38 2.25 -9.27
N ALA A 20 -0.85 3.46 -9.14
CA ALA A 20 0.48 3.82 -9.64
C ALA A 20 1.61 3.03 -8.94
N PHE A 21 1.47 2.77 -7.64
CA PHE A 21 2.46 2.00 -6.87
C PHE A 21 2.31 0.49 -6.96
N ARG A 22 1.29 -0.02 -7.67
CA ARG A 22 1.01 -1.45 -7.76
C ARG A 22 2.22 -2.30 -8.16
N ASN A 23 2.94 -1.87 -9.20
CA ASN A 23 4.13 -2.60 -9.66
C ASN A 23 5.25 -2.60 -8.61
N THR A 24 5.47 -1.46 -7.94
CA THR A 24 6.46 -1.34 -6.87
C THR A 24 6.14 -2.26 -5.69
N PHE A 25 4.86 -2.36 -5.30
CA PHE A 25 4.46 -3.29 -4.25
C PHE A 25 4.69 -4.75 -4.63
N PHE A 26 4.46 -5.14 -5.88
CA PHE A 26 4.79 -6.50 -6.35
C PHE A 26 6.29 -6.79 -6.28
N VAL A 27 7.13 -5.84 -6.68
CA VAL A 27 8.59 -5.96 -6.58
C VAL A 27 9.01 -6.11 -5.12
N LEU A 28 8.50 -5.27 -4.22
CA LEU A 28 8.81 -5.33 -2.79
C LEU A 28 8.32 -6.64 -2.15
N ALA A 29 7.11 -7.09 -2.45
CA ALA A 29 6.59 -8.37 -1.96
C ALA A 29 7.42 -9.56 -2.47
N THR A 30 7.89 -9.51 -3.72
CA THR A 30 8.77 -10.55 -4.28
C THR A 30 10.13 -10.54 -3.60
N LEU A 31 10.67 -9.36 -3.29
CA LEU A 31 11.93 -9.23 -2.54
C LEU A 31 11.79 -9.80 -1.13
N MET A 32 10.68 -9.51 -0.43
CA MET A 32 10.37 -10.12 0.88
C MET A 32 10.26 -11.65 0.80
N ALA A 33 9.57 -12.17 -0.21
CA ALA A 33 9.44 -13.61 -0.41
C ALA A 33 10.82 -14.25 -0.65
N LEU A 34 11.66 -13.61 -1.47
CA LEU A 34 13.03 -14.07 -1.72
C LEU A 34 13.88 -14.03 -0.43
N SER A 35 13.80 -12.93 0.33
CA SER A 35 14.55 -12.83 1.59
C SER A 35 14.08 -13.87 2.61
N SER A 36 12.78 -14.13 2.69
CA SER A 36 12.24 -15.20 3.55
C SER A 36 12.73 -16.59 3.15
N ALA A 37 12.82 -16.87 1.85
CA ALA A 37 13.33 -18.15 1.37
C ALA A 37 14.82 -18.32 1.74
N VAL A 38 15.63 -17.28 1.50
CA VAL A 38 17.05 -17.30 1.89
C VAL A 38 17.21 -17.47 3.40
N GLN A 39 16.42 -16.77 4.22
CA GLN A 39 16.44 -16.95 5.68
C GLN A 39 16.08 -18.38 6.09
N MET A 40 15.05 -18.96 5.48
CA MET A 40 14.61 -20.32 5.79
C MET A 40 15.65 -21.39 5.45
N PHE A 41 16.35 -21.23 4.31
CA PHE A 41 17.33 -22.22 3.85
C PHE A 41 18.74 -22.00 4.43
N MET A 42 19.21 -20.76 4.54
CA MET A 42 20.62 -20.47 4.90
C MET A 42 20.82 -20.17 6.39
N LEU A 43 19.86 -19.52 7.05
CA LEU A 43 20.02 -19.05 8.45
C LEU A 43 19.42 -20.01 9.48
N LEU A 44 18.77 -21.10 9.04
CA LEU A 44 18.06 -22.09 9.89
C LEU A 44 16.96 -21.48 10.80
N GLU A 45 16.55 -20.24 10.55
CA GLU A 45 15.49 -19.56 11.32
C GLU A 45 14.12 -19.80 10.69
N ILE A 46 13.67 -21.05 10.77
CA ILE A 46 12.46 -21.53 10.11
C ILE A 46 11.23 -20.71 10.49
N MET A 47 11.04 -20.42 11.79
CA MET A 47 9.86 -19.71 12.27
C MET A 47 9.80 -18.27 11.78
N HIS A 48 10.93 -17.56 11.79
CA HIS A 48 10.98 -16.17 11.35
C HIS A 48 10.78 -16.05 9.84
N GLY A 49 11.55 -16.83 9.07
CA GLY A 49 11.39 -16.88 7.61
C GLY A 49 9.97 -17.28 7.20
N PHE A 50 9.34 -18.22 7.90
CA PHE A 50 7.96 -18.63 7.62
C PHE A 50 6.95 -17.48 7.85
N MET A 51 7.07 -16.73 8.96
CA MET A 51 6.17 -15.60 9.24
C MET A 51 6.33 -14.49 8.20
N THR A 52 7.57 -14.16 7.83
CA THR A 52 7.84 -13.17 6.76
C THR A 52 7.31 -13.63 5.41
N GLY A 53 7.43 -14.93 5.10
CA GLY A 53 6.86 -15.52 3.90
C GLY A 53 5.33 -15.41 3.85
N LEU A 54 4.63 -15.64 4.96
CA LEU A 54 3.18 -15.44 5.05
C LEU A 54 2.77 -13.98 4.85
N ILE A 55 3.55 -13.04 5.38
CA ILE A 55 3.30 -11.60 5.19
C ILE A 55 3.48 -11.22 3.72
N ALA A 56 4.53 -11.72 3.06
CA ALA A 56 4.75 -11.51 1.63
C ALA A 56 3.62 -12.10 0.78
N PHE A 57 3.15 -13.31 1.12
CA PHE A 57 2.04 -13.98 0.44
C PHE A 57 0.71 -13.22 0.63
N CYS A 58 0.44 -12.73 1.83
CA CYS A 58 -0.72 -11.88 2.11
C CYS A 58 -0.69 -10.60 1.26
N GLY A 59 0.46 -9.94 1.19
CA GLY A 59 0.66 -8.77 0.33
C GLY A 59 0.41 -9.08 -1.15
N TYR A 60 0.94 -10.19 -1.64
CA TYR A 60 0.68 -10.65 -3.01
C TYR A 60 -0.81 -10.87 -3.26
N PHE A 61 -1.55 -11.44 -2.30
CA PHE A 61 -2.98 -11.64 -2.41
C PHE A 61 -3.75 -10.30 -2.46
N CYS A 62 -3.43 -9.34 -1.57
CA CYS A 62 -4.04 -8.01 -1.58
C CYS A 62 -3.82 -7.26 -2.92
N LEU A 63 -2.72 -7.52 -3.63
CA LEU A 63 -2.36 -6.84 -4.88
C LEU A 63 -2.90 -7.53 -6.15
N ARG A 64 -3.24 -8.84 -6.05
CA ARG A 64 -3.68 -9.65 -7.18
C ARG A 64 -5.09 -9.27 -7.66
N GLU A 65 -5.98 -8.92 -6.74
CA GLU A 65 -7.34 -8.51 -7.10
C GLU A 65 -7.33 -7.21 -7.91
N SER A 66 -8.23 -7.13 -8.90
CA SER A 66 -8.27 -5.99 -9.84
C SER A 66 -8.68 -4.69 -9.15
N SER A 67 -9.47 -4.80 -8.10
CA SER A 67 -9.74 -3.75 -7.12
C SER A 67 -8.82 -3.99 -5.92
N VAL A 68 -7.69 -3.28 -5.84
CA VAL A 68 -6.82 -3.32 -4.66
C VAL A 68 -7.68 -2.96 -3.44
N ASP A 69 -7.92 -3.93 -2.56
CA ASP A 69 -8.64 -3.69 -1.32
C ASP A 69 -7.77 -2.84 -0.40
N MET A 70 -8.19 -1.59 -0.21
CA MET A 70 -7.47 -0.63 0.63
C MET A 70 -7.41 -1.06 2.08
N GLN A 71 -8.43 -1.74 2.60
CA GLN A 71 -8.41 -2.23 3.97
C GLN A 71 -7.35 -3.34 4.11
N CYS A 72 -7.29 -4.26 3.14
CA CYS A 72 -6.25 -5.29 3.05
C CYS A 72 -4.85 -4.64 3.02
N LEU A 73 -4.66 -3.65 2.13
CA LEU A 73 -3.37 -2.96 1.95
C LEU A 73 -2.91 -2.19 3.21
N MET A 74 -3.83 -1.50 3.88
CA MET A 74 -3.53 -0.76 5.13
C MET A 74 -3.14 -1.73 6.26
N SER A 75 -3.89 -2.82 6.40
CA SER A 75 -3.58 -3.86 7.40
C SER A 75 -2.22 -4.50 7.14
N TRP A 76 -1.91 -4.78 5.87
CA TRP A 76 -0.62 -5.31 5.46
C TRP A 76 0.52 -4.34 5.75
N GLY A 77 0.34 -3.04 5.47
CA GLY A 77 1.34 -2.01 5.79
C GLY A 77 1.66 -1.92 7.29
N ILE A 78 0.65 -2.02 8.16
CA ILE A 78 0.85 -2.05 9.63
C ILE A 78 1.61 -3.31 10.04
N ILE A 79 1.25 -4.47 9.50
CA ILE A 79 1.94 -5.73 9.77
C ILE A 79 3.41 -5.63 9.33
N CYS A 80 3.69 -5.10 8.13
CA CYS A 80 5.04 -4.86 7.65
C CYS A 80 5.81 -3.87 8.53
N PHE A 81 5.16 -2.82 9.07
CA PHE A 81 5.81 -1.88 9.97
C PHE A 81 6.26 -2.55 11.27
N ILE A 82 5.35 -3.27 11.93
CA ILE A 82 5.64 -3.94 13.21
C ILE A 82 6.74 -4.98 13.01
N ASN A 83 6.60 -5.85 11.99
CA ASN A 83 7.62 -6.87 11.71
C ASN A 83 8.95 -6.25 11.26
N GLY A 84 8.92 -5.18 10.46
CA GLY A 84 10.13 -4.47 10.05
C GLY A 84 10.89 -3.89 11.23
N ILE A 85 10.21 -3.32 12.24
CA ILE A 85 10.87 -2.84 13.46
C ILE A 85 11.46 -4.01 14.27
N LEU A 86 10.72 -5.12 14.41
CA LEU A 86 11.23 -6.29 15.12
C LEU A 86 12.47 -6.87 14.43
N GLU A 87 12.49 -6.91 13.09
CA GLU A 87 13.66 -7.30 12.31
C GLU A 87 14.84 -6.35 12.53
N VAL A 88 14.60 -5.03 12.58
CA VAL A 88 15.66 -4.05 12.91
C VAL A 88 16.26 -4.36 14.29
N VAL A 89 15.43 -4.60 15.30
CA VAL A 89 15.90 -4.90 16.65
C VAL A 89 16.72 -6.20 16.68
N GLN A 90 16.24 -7.26 16.02
CA GLN A 90 16.98 -8.52 15.91
C GLN A 90 18.28 -8.36 15.13
N PHE A 91 18.29 -7.53 14.09
CA PHE A 91 19.50 -7.22 13.33
C PHE A 91 20.52 -6.48 14.19
N ILE A 92 20.11 -5.49 14.97
CA ILE A 92 20.99 -4.78 15.92
C ILE A 92 21.52 -5.75 16.97
N ASP A 93 20.66 -6.61 17.52
CA ASP A 93 21.07 -7.62 18.50
C ASP A 93 22.14 -8.56 17.94
N ARG A 94 21.97 -9.04 16.70
CA ARG A 94 23.00 -9.83 16.01
C ARG A 94 24.31 -9.07 15.88
N ILE A 95 24.27 -7.79 15.50
CA ILE A 95 25.47 -6.96 15.34
C ILE A 95 26.23 -6.85 16.65
N VAL A 96 25.52 -6.58 17.76
CA VAL A 96 26.14 -6.39 19.08
C VAL A 96 26.78 -7.68 19.59
N HIS A 97 26.22 -8.84 19.23
CA HIS A 97 26.74 -10.15 19.62
C HIS A 97 27.75 -10.75 18.63
N LEU A 98 28.15 -10.02 17.58
CA LEU A 98 29.21 -10.50 16.67
C LEU A 98 30.57 -10.56 17.40
N PRO A 99 31.34 -11.64 17.22
CA PRO A 99 32.71 -11.72 17.74
C PRO A 99 33.59 -10.56 17.25
N PRO A 100 34.52 -10.07 18.07
CA PRO A 100 35.42 -8.99 17.68
C PRO A 100 36.23 -9.40 16.44
N GLY A 101 36.17 -8.57 15.39
CA GLY A 101 36.83 -8.80 14.10
C GLY A 101 35.92 -9.38 13.01
N ILE A 102 34.69 -9.77 13.33
CA ILE A 102 33.67 -10.15 12.33
C ILE A 102 32.79 -8.94 12.05
N HIS A 103 32.85 -8.44 10.81
CA HIS A 103 31.99 -7.37 10.34
C HIS A 103 30.83 -7.95 9.53
N ILE A 104 29.70 -7.24 9.47
CA ILE A 104 28.54 -7.63 8.63
C ILE A 104 28.96 -7.72 7.16
N PHE A 105 29.67 -6.69 6.71
CA PHE A 105 30.28 -6.65 5.39
C PHE A 105 31.79 -6.66 5.58
N GLY A 106 32.44 -7.67 5.01
CA GLY A 106 33.87 -7.84 5.13
C GLY A 106 34.41 -8.68 3.98
N ALA A 107 35.60 -8.33 3.50
CA ALA A 107 36.30 -9.14 2.50
C ALA A 107 36.61 -10.56 3.03
N SER A 108 36.67 -10.72 4.36
CA SER A 108 36.88 -12.00 5.04
C SER A 108 35.68 -12.96 4.99
N ASN A 109 34.45 -12.45 4.81
CA ASN A 109 33.23 -13.26 4.91
C ASN A 109 32.90 -14.05 3.64
N GLY A 110 33.76 -13.96 2.61
CA GLY A 110 33.47 -14.51 1.29
C GLY A 110 32.28 -13.83 0.61
N PHE A 111 31.97 -14.26 -0.61
CA PHE A 111 30.81 -13.74 -1.35
C PHE A 111 29.48 -14.14 -0.68
N GLU A 112 29.38 -15.38 -0.21
CA GLU A 112 28.16 -15.93 0.40
C GLU A 112 27.75 -15.18 1.67
N GLY A 113 28.69 -14.89 2.57
CA GLY A 113 28.39 -14.16 3.80
C GLY A 113 27.89 -12.74 3.52
N ASN A 114 28.55 -12.02 2.60
CA ASN A 114 28.13 -10.68 2.20
C ASN A 114 26.75 -10.71 1.51
N PHE A 115 26.47 -11.74 0.71
CA PHE A 115 25.17 -11.93 0.08
C PHE A 115 24.05 -12.16 1.11
N VAL A 116 24.26 -13.03 2.10
CA VAL A 116 23.29 -13.27 3.18
C VAL A 116 23.01 -12.00 3.97
N SER A 117 24.06 -11.24 4.31
CA SER A 117 23.91 -9.94 5.00
C SER A 117 23.15 -8.92 4.15
N ALA A 118 23.41 -8.85 2.84
CA ALA A 118 22.68 -7.98 1.93
C ALA A 118 21.20 -8.36 1.84
N VAL A 119 20.88 -9.65 1.78
CA VAL A 119 19.49 -10.15 1.73
C VAL A 119 18.75 -9.86 3.04
N LEU A 120 19.39 -10.02 4.19
CA LEU A 120 18.82 -9.67 5.49
C LEU A 120 18.45 -8.19 5.58
N ILE A 121 19.38 -7.30 5.21
CA ILE A 121 19.12 -5.86 5.20
C ILE A 121 18.06 -5.50 4.15
N GLY A 122 18.10 -6.14 2.99
CA GLY A 122 17.13 -5.95 1.91
C GLY A 122 15.70 -6.30 2.34
N GLY A 123 15.51 -7.43 3.04
CA GLY A 123 14.23 -7.85 3.60
C GLY A 123 13.66 -6.80 4.55
N MET A 124 14.44 -6.41 5.56
CA MET A 124 14.08 -5.39 6.55
C MET A 124 13.74 -4.04 5.90
N LEU A 125 14.57 -3.55 4.98
CA LEU A 125 14.34 -2.29 4.27
C LEU A 125 13.09 -2.36 3.40
N SER A 126 12.81 -3.50 2.77
CA SER A 126 11.62 -3.66 1.95
C SER A 126 10.33 -3.55 2.77
N MET A 127 10.30 -4.09 4.00
CA MET A 127 9.13 -4.00 4.89
C MET A 127 8.86 -2.58 5.36
N LEU A 128 9.92 -1.86 5.74
CA LEU A 128 9.82 -0.46 6.11
C LEU A 128 9.37 0.39 4.92
N THR A 129 9.88 0.10 3.71
CA THR A 129 9.49 0.81 2.49
C THR A 129 8.00 0.61 2.19
N VAL A 130 7.49 -0.62 2.27
CA VAL A 130 6.05 -0.90 2.11
C VAL A 130 5.22 -0.09 3.10
N SER A 131 5.59 -0.09 4.39
CA SER A 131 4.88 0.68 5.42
C SER A 131 4.84 2.18 5.10
N ILE A 132 5.98 2.77 4.70
CA ILE A 132 6.05 4.19 4.33
C ILE A 132 5.15 4.49 3.12
N MET A 133 5.16 3.62 2.10
CA MET A 133 4.30 3.80 0.92
C MET A 133 2.81 3.71 1.26
N VAL A 134 2.43 2.77 2.14
CA VAL A 134 1.04 2.65 2.62
C VAL A 134 0.63 3.89 3.41
N TYR A 135 1.52 4.43 4.25
CA TYR A 135 1.27 5.68 4.97
C TYR A 135 1.07 6.88 4.03
N GLN A 136 1.82 6.96 2.93
CA GLN A 136 1.61 7.99 1.91
C GLN A 136 0.24 7.88 1.22
N ILE A 137 -0.22 6.65 0.94
CA ILE A 137 -1.57 6.40 0.40
C ILE A 137 -2.65 6.82 1.40
N TYR A 138 -2.44 6.52 2.69
CA TYR A 138 -3.35 6.93 3.77
C TYR A 138 -3.48 8.45 3.86
N ASN A 139 -2.36 9.18 3.83
CA ASN A 139 -2.38 10.64 3.84
C ASN A 139 -3.07 11.24 2.61
N ASP A 140 -2.92 10.61 1.43
CA ASP A 140 -3.59 11.04 0.20
C ASP A 140 -5.13 10.90 0.28
N GLN A 141 -5.60 9.81 0.90
CA GLN A 141 -7.03 9.58 1.15
C GLN A 141 -7.61 10.59 2.14
N ASN A 142 -6.88 10.88 3.22
CA ASN A 142 -7.31 11.88 4.21
C ASN A 142 -7.32 13.30 3.64
N ALA A 143 -6.32 13.65 2.82
CA ALA A 143 -6.27 14.94 2.14
C ALA A 143 -7.46 15.13 1.18
N SER A 144 -7.89 14.06 0.51
CA SER A 144 -9.05 14.09 -0.39
C SER A 144 -10.39 14.20 0.37
N SER A 145 -10.48 13.60 1.55
CA SER A 145 -11.72 13.58 2.35
C SER A 145 -11.97 14.88 3.12
N GLY A 146 -10.93 15.65 3.45
CA GLY A 146 -11.03 16.91 4.20
C GLY A 146 -11.34 18.16 3.35
N GLY A 147 -11.55 18.01 2.04
CA GLY A 147 -11.67 19.13 1.09
C GLY A 147 -13.08 19.70 0.90
N ASP A 148 -14.14 19.00 1.31
CA ASP A 148 -15.51 19.35 0.90
C ASP A 148 -16.27 20.29 1.85
N ASP A 149 -15.71 20.67 3.00
CA ASP A 149 -16.43 21.51 3.98
C ASP A 149 -16.18 23.03 3.87
N ARG A 150 -15.47 23.53 2.84
CA ARG A 150 -15.09 24.96 2.79
C ARG A 150 -15.49 25.77 1.56
N ASN A 151 -16.29 25.26 0.61
CA ASN A 151 -16.66 26.09 -0.53
C ASN A 151 -18.09 25.89 -1.09
N SER A 152 -19.09 26.05 -0.22
CA SER A 152 -20.44 26.50 -0.61
C SER A 152 -20.52 28.02 -0.78
N GLY A 153 -19.41 28.69 -1.15
CA GLY A 153 -19.42 30.14 -1.32
C GLY A 153 -18.17 30.70 -1.99
N ARG A 154 -18.30 30.91 -3.32
CA ARG A 154 -17.63 31.98 -4.08
C ARG A 154 -16.31 31.60 -4.77
N GLY A 155 -16.48 31.08 -6.00
CA GLY A 155 -15.76 31.45 -7.23
C GLY A 155 -14.26 31.76 -7.18
N GLY A 156 -13.47 30.98 -7.92
CA GLY A 156 -12.13 31.35 -8.33
C GLY A 156 -11.41 30.16 -8.95
N GLY A 157 -11.33 30.14 -10.28
CA GLY A 157 -10.74 29.04 -11.04
C GLY A 157 -9.26 28.80 -10.73
N GLY A 158 -8.86 27.53 -10.80
CA GLY A 158 -7.44 27.17 -10.75
C GLY A 158 -7.25 25.69 -10.46
N GLY A 159 -6.94 24.93 -11.51
CA GLY A 159 -6.36 23.59 -11.37
C GLY A 159 -7.33 22.43 -11.57
N SER A 160 -7.83 22.26 -12.80
CA SER A 160 -8.34 20.98 -13.27
C SER A 160 -7.20 19.95 -13.24
N TYR A 161 -7.08 19.21 -12.14
CA TYR A 161 -6.45 17.90 -12.20
C TYR A 161 -7.44 16.99 -12.92
N THR A 162 -7.19 16.84 -14.22
CA THR A 162 -7.86 15.91 -15.10
C THR A 162 -7.80 14.53 -14.45
N SER A 163 -8.93 14.12 -13.89
CA SER A 163 -9.27 12.74 -13.61
C SER A 163 -9.13 11.97 -14.94
N GLN A 164 -7.93 11.44 -15.19
CA GLN A 164 -7.72 10.49 -16.27
C GLN A 164 -8.38 9.18 -15.85
N LEU A 165 -9.63 9.05 -16.30
CA LEU A 165 -10.40 7.84 -16.37
C LEU A 165 -9.58 6.79 -17.15
N TYR A 166 -8.92 5.88 -16.42
CA TYR A 166 -8.16 4.78 -17.02
C TYR A 166 -9.16 3.75 -17.56
N GLY A 167 -9.46 3.87 -18.86
CA GLY A 167 -10.40 2.98 -19.54
C GLY A 167 -11.05 3.62 -20.76
N THR A 168 -10.27 3.98 -21.78
CA THR A 168 -10.80 4.20 -23.12
C THR A 168 -11.24 2.85 -23.71
N LEU A 169 -12.45 2.40 -23.34
CA LEU A 169 -13.22 1.52 -24.22
C LEU A 169 -13.50 2.28 -25.53
N PRO A 170 -13.53 1.59 -26.70
CA PRO A 170 -13.97 2.20 -27.93
C PRO A 170 -15.37 2.78 -27.73
N THR A 171 -15.49 4.07 -28.04
CA THR A 171 -16.65 4.92 -27.89
C THR A 171 -17.91 4.24 -28.42
N ALA A 172 -18.72 3.69 -27.52
CA ALA A 172 -20.13 3.51 -27.79
C ALA A 172 -20.77 4.90 -27.89
N PRO A 173 -21.67 5.14 -28.87
CA PRO A 173 -22.32 6.43 -29.04
C PRO A 173 -23.02 6.83 -27.74
N SER A 174 -22.75 8.06 -27.30
CA SER A 174 -23.20 8.61 -26.02
C SER A 174 -24.71 8.42 -25.81
N PRO A 175 -25.14 7.85 -24.68
CA PRO A 175 -26.54 7.96 -24.29
C PRO A 175 -26.83 9.44 -24.05
N VAL A 176 -27.82 9.96 -24.76
CA VAL A 176 -28.35 11.31 -24.59
C VAL A 176 -28.75 11.46 -23.12
N THR A 177 -27.96 12.20 -22.35
CA THR A 177 -28.32 12.63 -21.00
C THR A 177 -29.52 13.55 -21.14
N GLN A 178 -30.73 13.01 -21.01
CA GLN A 178 -31.92 13.83 -20.85
C GLN A 178 -31.80 14.51 -19.49
N SER A 179 -31.30 15.74 -19.51
CA SER A 179 -31.44 16.68 -18.42
C SER A 179 -32.93 16.77 -18.10
N PHE A 180 -33.32 16.18 -16.97
CA PHE A 180 -34.64 16.41 -16.40
C PHE A 180 -34.70 17.88 -15.99
N MET A 181 -35.24 18.70 -16.88
CA MET A 181 -35.68 20.06 -16.55
C MET A 181 -36.96 19.91 -15.73
N PRO A 182 -36.97 20.24 -14.42
CA PRO A 182 -38.20 20.17 -13.64
C PRO A 182 -39.21 21.14 -14.26
N PHE A 183 -40.45 20.68 -14.44
CA PHE A 183 -41.55 21.48 -14.98
C PHE A 183 -41.73 22.74 -14.11
N GLN A 184 -41.26 23.89 -14.60
CA GLN A 184 -41.68 25.21 -14.13
C GLN A 184 -43.10 25.51 -14.66
N GLY A 185 -44.07 24.69 -14.26
CA GLY A 185 -45.47 24.94 -14.53
C GLY A 185 -46.00 26.01 -13.57
N LYS A 186 -46.11 27.25 -14.04
CA LYS A 186 -46.81 28.32 -13.32
C LYS A 186 -48.31 27.97 -13.34
N GLY A 187 -48.83 27.50 -12.22
CA GLY A 187 -50.23 27.08 -12.08
C GLY A 187 -51.21 28.17 -12.50
N ASN A 188 -52.01 27.89 -13.52
CA ASN A 188 -53.11 28.75 -13.95
C ASN A 188 -54.40 28.26 -13.26
N THR A 189 -54.87 28.98 -12.25
CA THR A 189 -56.16 28.69 -11.60
C THR A 189 -57.28 29.25 -12.46
N LEU A 190 -58.05 28.39 -13.11
CA LEU A 190 -59.34 28.77 -13.70
C LEU A 190 -60.35 28.89 -12.57
N GLY A 191 -60.78 30.12 -12.29
CA GLY A 191 -61.87 30.39 -11.38
C GLY A 191 -63.22 30.02 -12.00
N VAL A 192 -64.10 29.48 -11.17
CA VAL A 192 -65.55 29.78 -11.12
C VAL A 192 -65.95 29.75 -9.65
#